data_AF-K2AMP3-F1
#
_entry.id   AF-K2AMP3-F1
#
_cell.length_a   1.000
_cell.length_b   1.000
_cell.length_c   1.000
_cell.angle_alpha   90.00
_cell.angle_beta   90.00
_cell.angle_gamma   90.00
#
_symmetry.space_group_name_H-M   'P 1'
#
loop_
_entity.id
_entity.type
_entity.pdbx_description
1 polymer ?
#
loop_
_entity_poly.entity_id
_entity_poly.type
_entity_poly.pdbx_seq_one_letter_code
_entity_poly.pdbx_strand_id
1 'polypeptide(L)'
;MVKKIALLTVIIELITVFFRFALKMKSSEATKAVAGLTFGLRIHHGYIGLLIMIAAAFLSEKYKKYAFIAGTAMFLSDLIHHFIVLKLITGSPEFDIFY
;
A
#
# COMPACT_ATOMS: atom_id res chain seq x y z
N MET A 1 13.67 10.75 10.87
CA MET A 1 12.74 10.52 9.73
C MET A 1 12.48 9.04 9.54
N VAL A 2 13.53 8.23 9.35
CA VAL A 2 13.44 6.75 9.22
C VAL A 2 12.57 6.08 10.28
N LYS A 3 12.76 6.40 11.57
CA LYS A 3 11.93 5.84 12.66
C LYS A 3 10.42 6.08 12.47
N LYS A 4 10.03 7.25 11.94
CA LYS A 4 8.61 7.58 11.70
C LYS A 4 8.05 6.81 10.50
N ILE A 5 8.85 6.65 9.45
CA ILE A 5 8.49 5.84 8.28
C ILE A 5 8.30 4.39 8.72
N ALA A 6 9.30 3.81 9.39
CA ALA A 6 9.24 2.43 9.86
C ALA A 6 8.03 2.17 10.76
N LEU A 7 7.77 3.06 11.74
CA LEU A 7 6.60 2.95 12.60
C LEU A 7 5.29 2.98 11.80
N LEU A 8 5.15 3.93 10.87
CA LEU A 8 3.94 4.06 10.07
C LEU A 8 3.77 2.87 9.10
N THR A 9 4.85 2.37 8.50
CA THR A 9 4.85 1.15 7.68
C THR A 9 4.33 -0.04 8.47
N VAL A 10 4.83 -0.25 9.69
CA VAL A 10 4.37 -1.34 10.56
C VAL A 10 2.89 -1.18 10.91
N ILE A 11 2.43 0.03 11.23
CA ILE A 11 1.02 0.28 11.53
C ILE A 11 0.13 -0.05 10.32
N ILE A 12 0.48 0.43 9.13
CA ILE A 12 -0.28 0.14 7.90
C ILE A 12 -0.26 -1.36 7.62
N GLU A 13 0.89 -2.02 7.77
CA GLU A 13 1.02 -3.45 7.54
C GLU A 13 0.15 -4.26 8.49
N LEU A 14 0.16 -3.94 9.79
CA LEU A 14 -0.68 -4.63 10.77
C LEU A 14 -2.17 -4.49 10.45
N ILE A 15 -2.59 -3.31 9.99
CA ILE A 15 -3.96 -3.09 9.52
C ILE A 15 -4.25 -3.97 8.29
N THR A 16 -3.37 -3.98 7.29
CA THR A 16 -3.52 -4.78 6.06
C THR A 16 -3.58 -6.29 6.37
N VAL A 17 -2.68 -6.78 7.23
CA VAL A 17 -2.64 -8.18 7.72
C VAL A 17 -3.93 -8.53 8.47
N PHE A 18 -4.41 -7.64 9.33
CA PHE A 18 -5.67 -7.85 10.03
C PHE A 18 -6.84 -8.03 9.05
N PHE A 19 -7.02 -7.11 8.10
CA PHE A 19 -8.07 -7.23 7.09
C PHE A 19 -7.90 -8.50 6.24
N ARG A 20 -6.67 -8.82 5.85
CA ARG A 20 -6.37 -9.98 5.00
C ARG A 20 -6.68 -11.30 5.68
N PHE A 21 -6.26 -11.50 6.93
CA PHE A 21 -6.31 -12.82 7.57
C PHE A 21 -7.43 -12.96 8.61
N ALA A 22 -7.73 -11.91 9.37
CA ALA A 22 -8.83 -11.96 10.34
C ALA A 22 -10.19 -11.81 9.65
N LEU A 23 -10.30 -10.88 8.69
CA LEU A 23 -11.54 -10.63 7.95
C LEU A 23 -11.59 -11.33 6.59
N LYS A 24 -10.54 -12.07 6.22
CA LYS A 24 -10.43 -12.83 4.96
C LYS A 24 -10.68 -11.98 3.71
N MET A 25 -10.38 -10.69 3.78
CA MET A 25 -10.62 -9.78 2.67
C MET A 25 -9.54 -9.92 1.60
N LYS A 26 -9.98 -10.10 0.35
CA LYS A 26 -9.14 -9.96 -0.83
C LYS A 26 -9.51 -8.69 -1.56
N SER A 27 -8.54 -7.79 -1.75
CA SER A 27 -8.80 -6.53 -2.45
C SER A 27 -9.28 -6.73 -3.89
N SER A 28 -8.80 -7.76 -4.61
CA SER A 28 -9.26 -8.07 -5.98
C SER A 28 -10.77 -8.28 -6.05
N GLU A 29 -11.35 -8.90 -5.02
CA GLU A 29 -12.78 -9.17 -4.94
C GLU A 29 -13.52 -7.95 -4.38
N ALA A 30 -13.02 -7.37 -3.29
CA ALA A 30 -13.68 -6.28 -2.57
C ALA A 30 -13.75 -4.96 -3.36
N THR A 31 -12.75 -4.68 -4.21
CA THR A 31 -12.72 -3.45 -5.02
C THR A 31 -12.93 -3.71 -6.51
N LYS A 32 -13.47 -4.89 -6.87
CA LYS A 32 -13.76 -5.25 -8.27
C LYS A 32 -14.67 -4.26 -8.99
N ALA A 33 -15.61 -3.64 -8.28
CA ALA A 33 -16.49 -2.59 -8.85
C ALA A 33 -15.71 -1.37 -9.37
N VAL A 34 -14.52 -1.11 -8.83
CA VAL A 34 -13.65 0.01 -9.24
C VAL A 34 -12.90 -0.33 -10.54
N ALA A 35 -12.84 -1.59 -10.95
CA ALA A 35 -12.14 -2.02 -12.17
C ALA A 35 -12.64 -1.29 -13.43
N GLY A 36 -13.94 -0.99 -13.52
CA GLY A 36 -14.50 -0.22 -14.64
C GLY A 36 -13.95 1.22 -14.73
N LEU A 37 -13.60 1.81 -13.59
CA LEU A 37 -13.04 3.17 -13.51
C LEU A 37 -11.53 3.21 -13.77
N THR A 38 -10.84 2.08 -13.56
CA THR A 38 -9.38 1.97 -13.71
C THR A 38 -8.97 1.21 -14.96
N PHE A 39 -9.91 0.97 -15.88
CA PHE A 39 -9.68 0.15 -17.09
C PHE A 39 -9.12 -1.24 -16.76
N GLY A 40 -9.55 -1.82 -15.64
CA GLY A 40 -9.11 -3.11 -15.15
C GLY A 40 -7.83 -3.07 -14.31
N LEU A 41 -7.09 -1.97 -14.27
CA LEU A 41 -5.86 -1.86 -13.47
C LEU A 41 -6.17 -1.90 -11.97
N ARG A 42 -5.46 -2.78 -11.25
CA ARG A 42 -5.64 -2.91 -9.81
C ARG A 42 -4.94 -1.77 -9.06
N ILE A 43 -5.63 -1.19 -8.09
CA ILE A 43 -5.04 -0.15 -7.25
C ILE A 43 -4.42 -0.80 -6.03
N HIS A 44 -3.09 -0.83 -6.00
CA HIS A 44 -2.31 -1.13 -4.81
C HIS A 44 -2.11 0.14 -3.99
N HIS A 45 -2.14 0.04 -2.66
CA HIS A 45 -1.80 1.21 -1.83
C HIS A 45 -0.34 1.62 -2.01
N GLY A 46 0.51 0.73 -2.53
CA GLY A 46 1.86 1.07 -2.97
C GLY A 46 1.91 2.09 -4.11
N TYR A 47 0.98 2.00 -5.07
CA TYR A 47 0.89 2.98 -6.18
C TYR A 47 0.49 4.36 -5.66
N ILE A 48 -0.48 4.40 -4.74
CA ILE A 48 -0.89 5.63 -4.06
C ILE A 48 0.29 6.20 -3.26
N GLY A 49 1.03 5.35 -2.54
CA GLY A 49 2.23 5.74 -1.80
C GLY A 49 3.28 6.40 -2.70
N LEU A 50 3.57 5.80 -3.85
CA LEU A 50 4.52 6.35 -4.83
C LEU A 50 4.04 7.69 -5.40
N LEU A 51 2.76 7.82 -5.75
CA LEU A 51 2.19 9.09 -6.21
C LEU A 51 2.30 10.19 -5.15
N ILE A 52 2.04 9.87 -3.87
CA ILE A 52 2.20 10.81 -2.75
C ILE A 52 3.67 11.22 -2.59
N MET A 53 4.61 10.28 -2.72
CA MET A 53 6.05 10.59 -2.66
C MET A 53 6.47 11.56 -3.76
N ILE A 54 6.02 11.34 -5.00
CA ILE A 54 6.31 12.24 -6.12
C ILE A 54 5.65 13.60 -5.88
N ALA A 55 4.38 13.62 -5.48
CA ALA A 55 3.65 14.85 -5.18
C ALA A 55 4.32 15.67 -4.06
N ALA A 56 4.97 15.02 -3.09
CA ALA A 56 5.66 15.69 -1.99
C ALA A 56 6.73 16.68 -2.47
N ALA A 57 7.36 16.44 -3.62
CA ALA A 57 8.35 17.36 -4.21
C ALA A 57 7.75 18.73 -4.58
N PHE A 58 6.45 18.78 -4.85
CA PHE A 58 5.71 19.96 -5.27
C PHE A 58 4.91 20.63 -4.14
N LEU A 59 4.91 20.04 -2.94
CA LEU A 59 4.22 20.60 -1.78
C LEU A 59 5.08 21.64 -1.07
N SER A 60 4.41 22.56 -0.36
CA SER A 60 5.08 23.51 0.54
C SER A 60 5.85 22.79 1.64
N GLU A 61 6.90 23.43 2.17
CA GLU A 61 7.78 22.86 3.21
C GLU A 61 7.01 22.35 4.43
N LYS A 62 5.87 22.99 4.75
CA LYS A 62 4.97 22.56 5.81
C LYS A 62 4.46 21.12 5.62
N TYR A 63 4.14 20.70 4.40
CA TYR A 63 3.52 19.41 4.10
C TYR A 63 4.45 18.40 3.46
N LYS A 64 5.50 18.86 2.77
CA LYS A 64 6.50 18.03 2.06
C LYS A 64 6.99 16.86 2.92
N LYS A 65 7.40 17.14 4.16
CA LYS A 65 7.90 16.11 5.08
C LYS A 65 6.85 15.05 5.43
N TYR A 66 5.60 15.47 5.67
CA TYR A 66 4.54 14.54 6.06
C TYR A 66 4.09 13.68 4.87
N ALA A 67 3.95 14.29 3.70
CA ALA A 67 3.63 13.57 2.46
C ALA A 67 4.72 12.56 2.13
N PHE A 68 5.99 12.93 2.21
CA PHE A 68 7.09 12.00 1.97
C PHE A 68 7.06 10.81 2.94
N ILE A 69 6.86 11.06 4.24
CA ILE A 69 6.76 9.99 5.25
C ILE A 69 5.57 9.07 4.96
N ALA A 70 4.38 9.62 4.69
CA ALA A 70 3.17 8.85 4.42
C ALA A 70 3.31 8.02 3.13
N GLY A 71 3.78 8.64 2.05
CA GLY A 71 3.96 7.97 0.77
C GLY A 71 4.98 6.84 0.85
N THR A 72 6.15 7.08 1.46
CA THR A 72 7.15 6.02 1.65
C THR A 72 6.63 4.90 2.54
N ALA A 73 5.88 5.23 3.59
CA ALA A 73 5.34 4.22 4.49
C ALA A 73 4.33 3.29 3.80
N MET A 74 3.43 3.85 2.98
CA MET A 74 2.46 3.09 2.18
C MET A 74 3.15 2.22 1.13
N PHE A 75 4.12 2.77 0.40
CA PHE A 75 4.89 2.03 -0.60
C PHE A 75 5.62 0.84 0.02
N LEU A 76 6.33 1.05 1.13
CA LEU A 76 7.05 -0.02 1.81
C LEU A 76 6.10 -1.07 2.39
N SER A 77 4.96 -0.67 2.97
CA SER A 77 3.98 -1.65 3.48
C SER A 77 3.44 -2.52 2.35
N ASP A 78 3.08 -1.95 1.19
CA ASP A 78 2.60 -2.74 0.05
C ASP A 78 3.63 -3.78 -0.43
N LEU A 79 4.90 -3.38 -0.54
CA LEU A 79 5.97 -4.32 -0.90
C LEU A 79 6.17 -5.41 0.16
N ILE A 80 6.15 -5.06 1.44
CA ILE A 80 6.27 -6.02 2.54
C ILE A 80 5.08 -6.98 2.52
N HIS A 81 3.86 -6.46 2.36
CA HIS A 81 2.65 -7.25 2.37
C HIS A 81 2.67 -8.33 1.28
N HIS A 82 2.93 -7.92 0.05
CA HIS A 82 2.92 -8.83 -1.09
C HIS A 82 4.16 -9.72 -1.12
N PHE A 83 5.36 -9.14 -1.06
CA PHE A 83 6.58 -9.89 -1.34
C PHE A 83 7.21 -10.58 -0.12
N ILE A 84 6.77 -10.24 1.10
CA ILE A 84 7.23 -10.89 2.32
C ILE A 84 6.08 -11.63 3.00
N VAL A 85 5.04 -10.92 3.45
CA VAL A 85 4.00 -11.51 4.31
C VAL A 85 3.15 -12.53 3.56
N LEU A 86 2.50 -12.14 2.47
CA LEU A 86 1.70 -13.04 1.64
C LEU A 86 2.56 -14.15 1.06
N LYS A 87 3.72 -13.82 0.48
CA LYS A 87 4.64 -14.82 -0.06
C LYS A 87 5.02 -15.90 0.95
N LEU A 88 5.30 -15.54 2.20
CA LEU A 88 5.67 -16.51 3.24
C LEU A 88 4.48 -17.30 3.80
N ILE A 89 3.30 -16.69 3.90
CA ILE A 89 2.12 -17.31 4.52
C ILE A 89 1.28 -18.12 3.52
N THR A 90 1.08 -17.60 2.30
CA THR A 90 0.22 -18.19 1.27
C THR A 90 1.00 -18.86 0.15
N GLY A 91 2.33 -18.67 0.09
CA GLY A 91 3.20 -19.21 -0.97
C GLY A 91 3.18 -18.39 -2.27
N SER A 92 2.41 -17.31 -2.33
CA SER A 92 2.30 -16.42 -3.50
C SER A 92 2.29 -14.96 -3.07
N PRO A 93 2.89 -14.03 -3.83
CA PRO A 93 2.83 -12.61 -3.50
C PRO A 93 1.43 -12.00 -3.74
N GLU A 94 0.59 -12.63 -4.56
CA GLU A 94 -0.75 -12.13 -4.94
C GLU A 94 -0.74 -10.65 -5.37
N PHE A 95 0.30 -10.25 -6.11
CA PHE A 95 0.48 -8.91 -6.64
C PHE A 95 -0.10 -8.83 -8.06
N ASP A 96 -1.43 -8.81 -8.16
CA ASP A 96 -2.12 -8.81 -9.45
C ASP A 96 -2.17 -7.40 -10.04
N ILE A 97 -1.68 -7.22 -11.27
CA ILE A 97 -1.71 -5.92 -11.97
C ILE A 97 -3.14 -5.56 -12.41
N PHE A 98 -4.00 -6.56 -12.61
CA PHE A 98 -5.39 -6.41 -13.02
C PHE A 98 -6.33 -7.06 -11.99
N TYR A 99 -7.57 -6.57 -11.92
CA TYR A 99 -8.64 -7.08 -11.03
C TYR A 99 -9.14 -8.49 -11.40
#